data_AF-A0A538K4P0-F1
#
_entry.id   AF-A0A538K4P0-F1
#
_cell.length_a   1.000
_cell.length_b   1.000
_cell.length_c   1.000
_cell.angle_alpha   90.00
_cell.angle_beta   90.00
_cell.angle_gamma   90.00
#
_symmetry.space_group_name_H-M   'P 1'
#
loop_
_entity.id
_entity.type
_entity.pdbx_description
1 polymer ?
#
loop_
_entity_poly.entity_id
_entity_poly.type
_entity_poly.pdbx_seq_one_letter_code
_entity_poly.pdbx_strand_id
1 'polypeptide(L)' 'MHLRLPSIDPGVRAFLWALFLGLYIWAFLLAIGIDKGTSIVLGLLSFGGIFLLVRIFGGDEEL' A
#
# COMPACT_ATOMS: atom_id res chain seq x y z
N MET A 1 33.32 4.73 5.12
CA MET A 1 32.02 5.25 4.62
C MET A 1 30.93 4.30 5.07
N HIS A 2 30.24 4.61 6.17
CA HIS A 2 28.99 3.96 6.53
C HIS A 2 27.93 4.61 5.63
N LEU A 3 27.59 3.95 4.52
CA LEU A 3 26.50 4.40 3.65
C LEU A 3 25.20 4.20 4.44
N ARG A 4 24.82 5.21 5.23
CA ARG A 4 23.45 5.31 5.70
C ARG A 4 22.62 5.42 4.42
N LEU A 5 21.95 4.33 4.04
CA LEU A 5 21.05 4.37 2.90
C LEU A 5 20.15 5.59 3.07
N PRO A 6 19.91 6.38 2.00
CA PRO A 6 19.03 7.53 2.09
C PRO A 6 17.72 7.08 2.73
N SER A 7 17.39 7.68 3.88
CA SER A 7 16.18 7.33 4.60
C SER A 7 15.01 7.89 3.79
N ILE A 8 14.44 7.07 2.92
CA ILE A 8 13.18 7.38 2.25
C ILE A 8 12.18 7.69 3.35
N ASP A 9 11.52 8.84 3.24
CA ASP A 9 10.50 9.27 4.20
C ASP A 9 9.51 8.13 4.46
N PRO A 10 9.28 7.75 5.73
CA PRO A 10 8.39 6.63 6.07
C PRO A 10 6.99 6.78 5.45
N GLY A 11 6.50 8.01 5.32
CA GLY A 11 5.22 8.31 4.66
C GLY A 11 5.24 8.01 3.16
N VAL A 12 6.34 8.30 2.46
CA VAL A 12 6.49 7.99 1.02
C VAL A 12 6.54 6.49 0.82
N ARG A 13 7.27 5.76 1.68
CA ARG A 13 7.30 4.29 1.66
C ARG A 13 5.89 3.70 1.86
N ALA A 14 5.15 4.19 2.86
CA ALA A 14 3.79 3.74 3.13
C ALA A 14 2.84 4.01 1.96
N PHE A 15 2.94 5.18 1.34
CA PHE A 15 2.14 5.53 0.17
C PHE A 15 2.44 4.62 -1.04
N LEU A 16 3.71 4.34 -1.33
CA LEU A 16 4.10 3.48 -2.44
C LEU A 16 3.58 2.04 -2.27
N TRP A 17 3.69 1.49 -1.07
CA TRP A 17 3.14 0.16 -0.76
C TRP A 17 1.62 0.11 -0.89
N ALA A 18 0.93 1.10 -0.33
CA ALA A 18 -0.51 1.22 -0.43
C ALA A 18 -0.97 1.33 -1.88
N LEU A 19 -0.32 2.19 -2.68
CA LEU A 19 -0.66 2.42 -4.08
C LEU A 19 -0.48 1.16 -4.91
N PHE A 20 0.68 0.52 -4.79
CA PHE A 20 0.99 -0.67 -5.57
C PHE A 20 0.06 -1.84 -5.23
N LEU A 21 -0.13 -2.12 -3.93
CA LEU A 21 -0.99 -3.23 -3.51
C LEU A 21 -2.47 -2.94 -3.75
N GLY A 22 -2.93 -1.70 -3.54
CA GLY A 22 -4.30 -1.30 -3.84
C GLY A 22 -4.63 -1.45 -5.33
N LEU A 23 -3.73 -1.02 -6.21
CA LEU A 23 -3.86 -1.23 -7.65
C LEU A 23 -3.79 -2.71 -8.04
N TYR A 24 -2.90 -3.48 -7.40
CA TYR A 24 -2.81 -4.93 -7.63
C TYR A 24 -4.14 -5.64 -7.28
N ILE A 25 -4.74 -5.32 -6.14
CA ILE A 25 -6.03 -5.87 -5.72
C ILE A 25 -7.15 -5.44 -6.68
N TRP A 26 -7.19 -4.16 -7.04
CA TRP A 26 -8.20 -3.65 -7.98
C TRP A 26 -8.11 -4.34 -9.34
N ALA A 27 -6.91 -4.45 -9.91
CA ALA A 27 -6.68 -5.14 -11.18
C ALA A 27 -7.03 -6.63 -11.09
N PHE A 28 -6.73 -7.28 -9.96
CA PHE A 28 -7.10 -8.68 -9.73
C PHE A 28 -8.62 -8.87 -9.66
N LEU A 29 -9.35 -7.98 -8.98
CA LEU A 29 -10.82 -8.01 -8.92
C LEU A 29 -11.43 -7.87 -10.31
N LEU A 30 -10.89 -6.99 -11.15
CA LEU A 30 -11.31 -6.88 -12.55
C LEU A 30 -10.99 -8.15 -13.34
N ALA A 31 -9.83 -8.75 -13.12
CA ALA A 31 -9.39 -9.96 -13.82
C ALA A 31 -10.29 -11.18 -13.52
N ILE A 32 -10.84 -11.29 -12.30
CA ILE A 32 -11.76 -12.37 -11.92
C ILE A 32 -13.24 -12.04 -12.21
N GLY A 33 -13.52 -10.92 -12.91
CA GLY A 33 -14.86 -10.58 -13.40
C GLY A 33 -15.77 -9.86 -12.40
N ILE A 34 -15.23 -9.25 -11.35
CA ILE A 34 -16.03 -8.44 -10.41
C ILE A 34 -16.46 -7.15 -11.09
N ASP A 35 -17.66 -6.68 -10.75
CA ASP A 35 -18.19 -5.38 -11.20
C ASP A 35 -17.18 -4.24 -10.95
N LYS A 36 -17.09 -3.32 -11.91
CA LYS A 36 -16.31 -2.08 -11.84
C LYS A 36 -16.62 -1.27 -10.58
N GLY A 37 -17.90 -1.18 -10.20
CA GLY A 37 -18.30 -0.44 -8.99
C GLY A 37 -17.70 -1.04 -7.73
N THR A 38 -17.93 -2.34 -7.53
CA THR A 38 -17.42 -3.08 -6.37
C THR A 38 -15.89 -3.13 -6.34
N SER A 39 -15.25 -3.36 -7.49
CA SER A 39 -13.80 -3.45 -7.58
C SER A 39 -13.12 -2.13 -7.21
N ILE A 40 -13.63 -0.98 -7.66
CA ILE A 40 -13.08 0.33 -7.29
C ILE A 40 -13.20 0.58 -5.78
N VAL A 41 -14.38 0.30 -5.20
CA VAL A 41 -14.60 0.49 -3.75
C VAL A 41 -13.65 -0.38 -2.95
N LEU A 42 -13.52 -1.66 -3.29
CA LEU A 42 -12.59 -2.58 -2.62
C LEU A 42 -11.13 -2.15 -2.81
N GLY A 43 -10.74 -1.71 -4.01
CA GLY A 43 -9.39 -1.19 -4.27
C GLY A 43 -9.05 0.02 -3.41
N LEU A 44 -9.97 0.98 -3.28
CA LEU A 44 -9.77 2.17 -2.43
C LEU A 44 -9.76 1.84 -0.93
N LEU A 45 -10.64 0.92 -0.48
CA LEU A 45 -10.64 0.45 0.90
C LEU A 45 -9.35 -0.28 1.25
N SER A 46 -8.87 -1.16 0.35
CA SER A 46 -7.58 -1.84 0.51
C SER A 46 -6.42 -0.85 0.50
N PHE A 47 -6.40 0.13 -0.41
CA PHE A 47 -5.41 1.19 -0.43
C PHE A 47 -5.35 1.94 0.91
N GLY A 48 -6.50 2.40 1.41
CA GLY A 48 -6.57 3.13 2.69
C GLY A 48 -6.13 2.26 3.88
N GLY A 49 -6.59 1.01 3.93
CA GLY A 49 -6.20 0.06 4.97
C GLY A 49 -4.69 -0.23 4.98
N ILE A 50 -4.10 -0.49 3.81
CA ILE A 50 -2.66 -0.76 3.67
C ILE A 50 -1.85 0.49 4.00
N PHE A 51 -2.29 1.68 3.56
CA PHE A 51 -1.63 2.93 3.88
C PHE A 51 -1.56 3.15 5.39
N LEU A 52 -2.69 3.01 6.10
CA LEU A 52 -2.73 3.16 7.54
C LEU A 52 -1.90 2.08 8.25
N LEU A 53 -1.98 0.83 7.80
CA LEU A 53 -1.20 -0.28 8.34
C LEU A 53 0.31 0.01 8.27
N VAL A 54 0.83 0.31 7.08
CA VAL A 54 2.27 0.58 6.90
C VAL A 54 2.67 1.90 7.55
N ARG A 55 1.78 2.90 7.58
CA ARG A 55 2.07 4.19 8.20
C ARG A 55 2.20 4.12 9.72
N ILE A 56 1.43 3.26 10.37
CA ILE A 56 1.41 3.09 11.82
C ILE A 56 2.50 2.10 12.25
N PHE A 57 2.60 0.94 11.59
CA PHE A 57 3.45 -0.17 12.04
C PHE A 57 4.75 -0.34 11.25
N GLY A 58 4.93 0.35 10.13
CA GLY A 58 6.10 0.17 9.25
C GLY A 58 7.42 0.75 9.77
N GLY A 59 7.44 1.29 10.99
CA GLY A 59 8.63 1.81 11.67
C GLY A 59 9.02 1.06 12.93
N ASP A 60 8.24 0.05 13.35
CA ASP A 60 8.44 -0.68 14.62
C ASP A 60 9.48 -1.82 14.51
N GLU A 61 10.33 -1.81 13.48
CA GLU A 61 11.40 -2.81 13.23
C GLU A 61 12.68 -2.56 14.07
N GLU A 62 12.55 -1.98 15.27
CA GLU A 62 13.66 -1.81 16.23
C GLU A 62 13.42 -2.59 17.54
N LEU A 63 13.34 -3.93 17.45
CA LEU A 63 13.50 -4.84 18.60
C LEU A 63 14.74 -5.73 18.44
#